data_AF-A0A1A8BV41-F1
#
_entry.id   AF-A0A1A8BV41-F1
#
_cell.length_a   1.000
_cell.length_b   1.000
_cell.length_c   1.000
_cell.angle_alpha   90.00
_cell.angle_beta   90.00
_cell.angle_gamma   90.00
#
_symmetry.space_group_name_H-M   'P 1'
#
loop_
_entity.id
_entity.type
_entity.pdbx_description
1 polymer ?
#
loop_
_entity_poly.entity_id
_entity_poly.type
_entity_poly.pdbx_seq_one_letter_code
_entity_poly.pdbx_strand_id
1 'polypeptide(L)'
;FKKMFGWGDFYSNIKTVRLNLLITGKIVDHGNGTFSVYFRHNSTGQGNISVSLVPPVKAVEFDLERQSVVYPKDSKIFNCRVDYEKVDRSKRTALCAYDPSQTCFVEQIQSHVSWICSKPFKVICIYISFYSTDYRLVQKVCPDYNYHNEMPYLPSG
;
A
#
# COMPACT_ATOMS: atom_id res chain seq x y z
N PHE A 1 17.21 19.60 -16.75
CA PHE A 1 16.00 18.83 -16.36
C PHE A 1 16.04 18.58 -14.86
N LYS A 2 15.15 19.20 -14.08
CA LYS A 2 15.05 18.96 -12.63
C LYS A 2 14.11 17.76 -12.43
N LYS A 3 14.63 16.64 -11.91
CA LYS A 3 13.84 15.43 -11.67
C LYS A 3 12.72 15.78 -10.68
N MET A 4 11.45 15.60 -11.06
CA MET A 4 10.30 15.97 -10.23
C MET A 4 10.10 15.01 -9.04
N PHE A 5 10.60 13.78 -9.13
CA PHE A 5 10.54 12.75 -8.08
C PHE A 5 11.94 12.21 -7.79
N GLY A 6 12.28 12.07 -6.51
CA GLY A 6 13.57 11.48 -6.08
C GLY A 6 13.61 9.96 -6.26
N TRP A 7 12.44 9.33 -6.35
CA TRP A 7 12.26 7.87 -6.53
C TRP A 7 11.57 7.54 -7.86
N GLY A 8 11.78 6.32 -8.34
CA GLY A 8 11.24 5.84 -9.61
C GLY A 8 10.54 4.49 -9.47
N ASP A 9 11.28 3.51 -8.94
CA ASP A 9 10.77 2.17 -8.66
C ASP A 9 10.71 1.94 -7.14
N PHE A 10 9.60 1.40 -6.68
CA PHE A 10 9.38 1.01 -5.28
C PHE A 10 9.32 -0.52 -5.19
N TYR A 11 9.93 -1.07 -4.15
CA TYR A 11 9.91 -2.50 -3.86
C TYR A 11 9.74 -2.72 -2.37
N SER A 12 8.86 -3.65 -1.99
CA SER A 12 8.74 -4.11 -0.60
C SER A 12 8.37 -5.59 -0.55
N ASN A 13 8.98 -6.32 0.39
CA ASN A 13 8.65 -7.70 0.70
C ASN A 13 8.40 -7.84 2.20
N ILE A 14 7.23 -8.38 2.56
CA ILE A 14 6.84 -8.64 3.94
C ILE A 14 6.42 -10.10 4.02
N LYS A 15 7.08 -10.88 4.89
CA LYS A 15 6.92 -12.32 4.92
C LYS A 15 6.85 -12.84 6.36
N THR A 16 5.85 -13.66 6.61
CA THR A 16 5.71 -14.49 7.81
C THR A 16 5.57 -15.96 7.41
N VAL A 17 5.33 -16.84 8.39
CA VAL A 17 5.03 -18.26 8.11
C VAL A 17 3.66 -18.40 7.47
N ARG A 18 2.71 -17.53 7.83
CA ARG A 18 1.31 -17.61 7.40
C ARG A 18 0.96 -16.77 6.19
N LEU A 19 1.74 -15.73 5.87
CA LEU A 19 1.45 -14.83 4.75
C LEU A 19 2.74 -14.25 4.15
N ASN A 20 2.80 -14.23 2.82
CA ASN A 20 3.84 -13.56 2.05
C ASN A 20 3.21 -12.44 1.21
N LEU A 21 3.85 -11.27 1.17
CA LEU A 21 3.44 -10.12 0.39
C LEU A 21 4.65 -9.55 -0.37
N LEU A 22 4.49 -9.39 -1.67
CA LEU A 22 5.44 -8.73 -2.55
C LEU A 22 4.77 -7.55 -3.23
N ILE A 23 5.35 -6.35 -3.11
CA ILE A 23 4.84 -5.11 -3.70
C ILE A 23 5.90 -4.53 -4.62
N THR A 24 5.48 -4.14 -5.82
CA THR A 24 6.26 -3.30 -6.74
C THR A 24 5.45 -2.05 -7.07
N GLY A 25 6.11 -0.91 -7.10
CA GLY A 25 5.51 0.37 -7.43
C GLY A 25 6.31 1.12 -8.49
N LYS A 26 5.64 1.91 -9.33
CA LYS A 26 6.29 2.77 -10.33
C LYS A 26 5.56 4.09 -10.47
N ILE A 27 6.32 5.19 -10.56
CA ILE A 27 5.77 6.51 -10.93
C ILE A 27 5.96 6.77 -12.42
N VAL A 28 4.95 7.38 -13.04
CA VAL A 28 5.00 7.93 -14.39
C VAL A 28 4.50 9.37 -14.36
N ASP A 29 5.35 10.33 -14.75
CA ASP A 29 4.94 11.72 -14.98
C ASP A 29 4.36 11.85 -16.39
N HIS A 30 3.17 12.44 -16.49
CA HIS A 30 2.47 12.62 -17.77
C HIS A 30 2.87 13.93 -18.48
N GLY A 31 3.62 14.82 -17.83
CA GLY A 31 4.06 16.11 -18.40
C GLY A 31 2.95 17.17 -18.52
N ASN A 32 1.69 16.80 -18.26
CA ASN A 32 0.52 17.68 -18.29
C ASN A 32 0.12 18.23 -16.90
N GLY A 33 0.99 18.07 -15.90
CA GLY A 33 0.71 18.46 -14.51
C GLY A 33 0.03 17.38 -13.67
N THR A 34 -0.11 16.16 -14.21
CA THR A 34 -0.53 14.96 -13.46
C THR A 34 0.56 13.89 -13.52
N PHE A 35 0.51 12.95 -12.57
CA PHE A 35 1.36 11.75 -12.59
C PHE A 35 0.57 10.55 -12.10
N SER A 36 0.94 9.37 -12.56
CA SER A 36 0.36 8.11 -12.11
C SER A 36 1.32 7.32 -11.24
N VAL A 37 0.76 6.62 -10.26
CA VAL A 37 1.49 5.64 -9.45
C VAL A 37 0.83 4.28 -9.63
N TYR A 38 1.59 3.33 -10.14
CA TYR A 38 1.13 1.97 -10.37
C TYR A 38 1.66 1.08 -9.27
N PHE A 39 0.79 0.37 -8.57
CA PHE A 39 1.15 -0.71 -7.67
C PHE A 39 0.74 -2.04 -8.26
N ARG A 40 1.66 -3.00 -8.20
CA ARG A 40 1.36 -4.41 -8.34
C ARG A 40 1.74 -5.09 -7.05
N HIS A 41 0.82 -5.84 -6.46
CA HIS A 41 1.13 -6.66 -5.31
C HIS A 41 0.62 -8.08 -5.47
N ASN A 42 1.44 -9.04 -5.04
CA ASN A 42 1.08 -10.45 -4.98
C ASN A 42 1.16 -10.90 -3.53
N SER A 43 0.12 -11.55 -3.02
CA SER A 43 0.16 -12.22 -1.73
C SER A 43 -0.19 -13.69 -1.83
N THR A 44 0.35 -14.48 -0.91
CA THR A 44 0.03 -15.91 -0.78
C THR A 44 0.02 -16.28 0.70
N GLY A 45 -1.10 -16.84 1.16
CA GLY A 45 -1.26 -17.27 2.56
C GLY A 45 -2.61 -16.89 3.13
N GLN A 46 -2.64 -16.57 4.42
CA GLN A 46 -3.84 -16.18 5.16
C GLN A 46 -3.66 -14.80 5.80
N GLY A 47 -4.52 -13.86 5.41
CA GLY A 47 -4.57 -12.53 6.01
C GLY A 47 -5.03 -11.44 5.04
N ASN A 48 -5.12 -10.22 5.56
CA ASN A 48 -5.54 -9.04 4.82
C ASN A 48 -4.34 -8.12 4.56
N ILE A 49 -4.29 -7.55 3.37
CA ILE A 49 -3.25 -6.61 2.96
C ILE A 49 -3.90 -5.41 2.28
N SER A 50 -3.28 -4.24 2.38
CA SER A 50 -3.54 -3.13 1.45
C SER A 50 -2.28 -2.34 1.20
N VAL A 51 -2.26 -1.72 0.02
CA VAL A 51 -1.28 -0.73 -0.39
C VAL A 51 -2.04 0.49 -0.89
N SER A 52 -1.77 1.66 -0.35
CA SER A 52 -2.44 2.90 -0.75
C SER A 52 -1.48 4.09 -0.74
N LEU A 53 -1.87 5.16 -1.42
CA LEU A 53 -1.23 6.47 -1.26
C LEU A 53 -1.93 7.25 -0.16
N VAL A 54 -1.14 7.89 0.70
CA VAL A 54 -1.63 8.72 1.81
C VAL A 54 -0.84 10.03 1.89
N PRO A 55 -1.42 11.09 2.48
CA PRO A 55 -0.66 12.29 2.80
C PRO A 55 0.33 12.01 3.96
N PRO A 56 1.40 12.82 4.13
CA PRO A 56 2.42 12.59 5.15
C PRO A 56 1.90 12.63 6.58
N VAL A 57 0.80 13.38 6.79
CA VAL A 57 0.13 13.54 8.09
C VAL A 57 -0.62 12.29 8.55
N LYS A 58 -0.85 11.27 7.68
CA LYS A 58 -1.52 10.04 8.09
C LYS A 58 -0.68 9.33 9.16
N ALA A 59 -1.25 9.11 10.34
CA ALA A 59 -0.61 8.37 11.42
C ALA A 59 -0.35 6.91 11.03
N VAL A 60 0.70 6.31 11.63
CA VAL A 60 1.01 4.89 11.49
C VAL A 60 0.37 4.17 12.65
N GLU A 61 -0.73 3.47 12.40
CA GLU A 61 -1.51 2.83 13.45
C GLU A 61 -2.13 1.53 12.95
N PHE A 62 -2.33 0.59 13.88
CA PHE A 62 -3.12 -0.62 13.61
C PHE A 62 -4.60 -0.26 13.62
N ASP A 63 -5.16 -0.08 12.43
CA ASP A 63 -6.60 0.10 12.29
C ASP A 63 -7.29 -1.24 12.02
N LEU A 64 -8.27 -1.59 12.86
CA LEU A 64 -9.15 -2.75 12.70
C LEU A 64 -10.38 -2.42 11.83
N GLU A 65 -10.63 -1.13 11.56
CA GLU A 65 -11.75 -0.69 10.74
C GLU A 65 -11.42 -0.64 9.24
N ARG A 66 -12.47 -0.88 8.45
CA ARG A 66 -12.43 -1.19 7.03
C ARG A 66 -11.62 -0.18 6.19
N GLN A 67 -10.63 -0.75 5.53
CA GLN A 67 -9.84 -0.37 4.35
C GLN A 67 -10.48 0.45 3.19
N SER A 68 -11.58 1.19 3.34
CA SER A 68 -12.26 1.79 2.17
C SER A 68 -12.89 3.16 2.33
N VAL A 69 -12.50 3.99 3.29
CA VAL A 69 -13.00 5.39 3.32
C VAL A 69 -11.86 6.32 3.69
N VAL A 70 -11.28 6.96 2.68
CA VAL A 70 -10.64 8.26 2.88
C VAL A 70 -11.68 9.11 3.62
N TYR A 71 -11.44 9.42 4.90
CA TYR A 71 -12.35 10.23 5.69
C TYR A 71 -12.72 11.48 4.86
N PRO A 72 -14.01 11.81 4.67
CA PRO A 72 -14.46 12.90 3.80
C PRO A 72 -13.89 14.28 4.17
N LYS A 73 -13.34 14.42 5.37
CA LYS A 73 -12.68 15.65 5.83
C LYS A 73 -11.26 15.81 5.27
N ASP A 74 -10.55 14.71 4.97
CA ASP A 74 -9.19 14.72 4.41
C ASP A 74 -9.17 14.63 2.88
N SER A 75 -10.27 14.21 2.26
CA SER A 75 -10.40 14.07 0.80
C SER A 75 -10.33 15.40 0.04
N LYS A 76 -10.64 16.53 0.69
CA LYS A 76 -10.46 17.87 0.09
C LYS A 76 -8.99 18.31 0.00
N ILE A 77 -8.06 17.60 0.66
CA ILE A 77 -6.66 18.01 0.80
C ILE A 77 -5.71 17.08 0.03
N PHE A 78 -6.12 15.86 -0.28
CA PHE A 78 -5.29 14.87 -0.96
C PHE A 78 -5.63 14.75 -2.45
N ASN A 79 -4.74 15.23 -3.31
CA ASN A 79 -4.94 15.32 -4.76
C ASN A 79 -4.67 14.02 -5.53
N CYS A 80 -4.70 12.87 -4.85
CA CYS A 80 -4.48 11.55 -5.44
C CYS A 80 -5.74 10.70 -5.24
N ARG A 81 -6.16 10.01 -6.30
CA ARG A 81 -7.30 9.08 -6.28
C ARG A 81 -6.99 7.82 -7.07
N VAL A 82 -7.70 6.74 -6.75
CA VAL A 82 -7.66 5.51 -7.55
C VAL A 82 -8.31 5.80 -8.90
N ASP A 83 -7.58 5.50 -9.97
CA ASP A 83 -8.02 5.62 -11.36
C ASP A 83 -8.47 4.25 -11.90
N TYR A 84 -7.74 3.19 -11.52
CA TYR A 84 -8.04 1.82 -11.90
C TYR A 84 -7.63 0.86 -10.78
N GLU A 85 -8.43 -0.16 -10.56
CA GLU A 85 -8.10 -1.26 -9.66
C GLU A 85 -8.59 -2.58 -10.26
N LYS A 86 -7.72 -3.59 -10.23
CA LYS A 86 -8.05 -4.96 -10.56
C LYS A 86 -7.45 -5.89 -9.52
N VAL A 87 -8.29 -6.71 -8.92
CA VAL A 87 -7.89 -7.69 -7.90
C VAL A 87 -8.36 -9.08 -8.31
N ASP A 88 -7.41 -9.95 -8.65
CA ASP A 88 -7.65 -11.35 -8.92
C ASP A 88 -7.39 -12.15 -7.64
N ARG A 89 -8.37 -12.95 -7.21
CA ARG A 89 -8.30 -13.78 -5.99
C ARG A 89 -8.54 -15.24 -6.33
N SER A 90 -7.66 -16.11 -5.84
CA SER A 90 -7.80 -17.56 -5.90
C SER A 90 -7.70 -18.14 -4.49
N LYS A 91 -8.68 -18.96 -4.12
CA LYS A 91 -8.72 -19.63 -2.81
C LYS A 91 -8.65 -21.13 -3.02
N ARG A 92 -7.68 -21.77 -2.37
CA ARG A 92 -7.57 -23.23 -2.33
C ARG A 92 -7.86 -23.70 -0.92
N THR A 93 -8.88 -24.51 -0.76
CA THR A 93 -9.26 -25.12 0.52
C THR A 93 -8.83 -26.58 0.52
N ALA A 94 -8.21 -27.04 1.60
CA ALA A 94 -7.77 -28.41 1.81
C ALA A 94 -7.93 -28.78 3.29
N LEU A 95 -7.84 -30.06 3.63
CA LEU A 95 -7.74 -30.47 5.03
C LEU A 95 -6.37 -30.06 5.59
N CYS A 96 -6.35 -29.64 6.86
CA CYS A 96 -5.10 -29.25 7.49
C CYS A 96 -4.18 -30.48 7.69
N ALA A 97 -2.89 -30.33 7.40
CA ALA A 97 -1.93 -31.43 7.53
C ALA A 97 -1.73 -31.91 8.98
N TYR A 98 -1.97 -31.03 9.96
CA TYR A 98 -1.83 -31.32 11.38
C TYR A 98 -3.13 -31.81 12.04
N ASP A 99 -4.28 -31.55 11.43
CA ASP A 99 -5.59 -31.93 11.93
C ASP A 99 -6.57 -32.14 10.75
N PRO A 100 -6.82 -33.41 10.34
CA PRO A 100 -7.72 -33.73 9.25
C PRO A 100 -9.19 -33.38 9.52
N SER A 101 -9.57 -33.08 10.77
CA SER A 101 -10.93 -32.62 11.11
C SER A 101 -11.14 -31.13 10.81
N GLN A 102 -10.06 -30.38 10.58
CA GLN A 102 -10.08 -28.95 10.29
C GLN A 102 -9.83 -28.67 8.81
N THR A 103 -10.51 -27.66 8.27
CA THR A 103 -10.27 -27.15 6.92
C THR A 103 -9.32 -25.95 6.95
N CYS A 104 -8.24 -26.04 6.18
CA CYS A 104 -7.26 -24.99 5.97
C CYS A 104 -7.47 -24.38 4.58
N PHE A 105 -7.23 -23.08 4.44
CA PHE A 105 -7.24 -22.44 3.13
C PHE A 105 -5.95 -21.65 2.87
N VAL A 106 -5.57 -21.57 1.60
CA VAL A 106 -4.51 -20.68 1.13
C VAL A 106 -5.13 -19.78 0.09
N GLU A 107 -5.01 -18.46 0.30
CA GLU A 107 -5.43 -17.46 -0.67
C GLU A 107 -4.20 -16.95 -1.43
N GLN A 108 -4.37 -16.81 -2.74
CA GLN A 108 -3.45 -16.14 -3.64
C GLN A 108 -4.17 -14.91 -4.19
N ILE A 109 -3.58 -13.74 -3.97
CA ILE A 109 -4.14 -12.47 -4.45
C ILE A 109 -3.11 -11.81 -5.35
N GLN A 110 -3.54 -11.42 -6.55
CA GLN A 110 -2.78 -10.56 -7.45
C GLN A 110 -3.58 -9.29 -7.69
N SER A 111 -2.99 -8.15 -7.37
CA SER A 111 -3.63 -6.85 -7.52
C SER A 111 -2.79 -5.91 -8.36
N HIS A 112 -3.49 -5.10 -9.15
CA HIS A 112 -2.95 -3.99 -9.90
C HIS A 112 -3.79 -2.75 -9.61
N VAL A 113 -3.17 -1.70 -9.10
CA VAL A 113 -3.83 -0.45 -8.76
C VAL A 113 -3.10 0.70 -9.44
N SER A 114 -3.83 1.56 -10.14
CA SER A 114 -3.37 2.82 -10.70
C SER A 114 -3.96 3.96 -9.89
N TRP A 115 -3.09 4.83 -9.39
CA TRP A 115 -3.47 6.11 -8.81
C TRP A 115 -3.16 7.21 -9.80
N ILE A 116 -4.04 8.21 -9.88
CA ILE A 116 -3.80 9.46 -10.59
C ILE A 116 -3.71 10.60 -9.57
N CYS A 117 -2.65 11.39 -9.68
CA CYS A 117 -2.37 12.52 -8.81
C CYS A 117 -2.22 13.81 -9.63
N SER A 118 -2.78 14.91 -9.14
CA SER A 118 -2.78 16.21 -9.83
C SER A 118 -2.01 17.28 -9.07
N LYS A 119 -1.39 18.23 -9.79
CA LYS A 119 -0.85 19.46 -9.19
C LYS A 119 -1.96 20.33 -8.55
N PRO A 120 -1.65 21.09 -7.48
CA PRO A 120 -0.38 21.12 -6.76
C PRO A 120 -0.21 19.85 -5.91
N PHE A 121 0.94 19.19 -6.01
CA PHE A 121 1.22 18.00 -5.21
C PHE A 121 2.10 18.34 -4.01
N LYS A 122 1.85 17.65 -2.90
CA LYS A 122 2.72 17.60 -1.72
C LYS A 122 3.44 16.26 -1.73
N VAL A 123 4.37 16.06 -0.78
CA VAL A 123 4.97 14.74 -0.51
C VAL A 123 3.86 13.70 -0.44
N ILE A 124 3.98 12.62 -1.20
CA ILE A 124 3.11 11.45 -1.10
C ILE A 124 3.83 10.35 -0.34
N CYS A 125 3.08 9.57 0.43
CA CYS A 125 3.60 8.43 1.14
C CYS A 125 2.86 7.16 0.71
N ILE A 126 3.57 6.04 0.71
CA ILE A 126 3.06 4.70 0.49
C ILE A 126 2.69 4.12 1.84
N TYR A 127 1.45 3.74 2.03
CA TYR A 127 0.96 3.11 3.24
C TYR A 127 0.68 1.64 2.98
N ILE A 128 1.26 0.78 3.81
CA ILE A 128 1.13 -0.67 3.71
C ILE A 128 0.55 -1.17 5.02
N SER A 129 -0.53 -1.93 4.93
CA SER A 129 -1.03 -2.72 6.05
C SER A 129 -0.93 -4.19 5.74
N PHE A 130 -0.45 -4.95 6.72
CA PHE A 130 -0.25 -6.38 6.65
C PHE A 130 -0.82 -7.00 7.92
N TYR A 131 -1.91 -7.76 7.76
CA TYR A 131 -2.61 -8.44 8.85
C TYR A 131 -2.64 -9.93 8.56
N SER A 132 -1.61 -10.65 9.03
CA SER A 132 -1.62 -12.11 9.00
C SER A 132 -2.22 -12.68 10.29
N THR A 133 -2.35 -14.00 10.33
CA THR A 133 -2.82 -14.73 11.51
C THR A 133 -1.74 -14.87 12.59
N ASP A 134 -0.46 -14.69 12.23
CA ASP A 134 0.68 -14.75 13.15
C ASP A 134 1.23 -13.37 13.54
N TYR A 135 1.33 -12.44 12.59
CA TYR A 135 1.84 -11.08 12.83
C TYR A 135 0.99 -10.00 12.15
N ARG A 136 1.12 -8.78 12.68
CA ARG A 136 0.55 -7.57 12.11
C ARG A 136 1.65 -6.53 11.95
N LEU A 137 1.64 -5.82 10.82
CA LEU A 137 2.60 -4.76 10.51
C LEU A 137 1.91 -3.64 9.74
N VAL A 138 2.23 -2.40 10.09
CA VAL A 138 1.83 -1.21 9.36
C VAL A 138 3.07 -0.37 9.07
N GLN A 139 3.23 0.06 7.83
CA GLN A 139 4.39 0.82 7.37
C GLN A 139 3.95 2.00 6.52
N LYS A 140 4.49 3.19 6.80
CA LYS A 140 4.37 4.37 5.96
C LYS A 140 5.75 4.77 5.44
N VAL A 141 5.90 4.83 4.12
CA VAL A 141 7.16 5.19 3.45
C VAL A 141 6.94 6.50 2.68
N CYS A 142 7.74 7.53 2.98
CA CYS A 142 7.65 8.84 2.33
C CYS A 142 8.98 9.17 1.64
N PRO A 143 9.23 8.71 0.40
CA PRO A 143 10.57 8.75 -0.19
C PRO A 143 11.16 10.16 -0.37
N ASP A 144 10.32 11.15 -0.69
CA ASP A 144 10.73 12.53 -0.94
C ASP A 144 10.43 13.48 0.24
N TYR A 145 10.23 12.95 1.46
CA TYR A 145 9.85 13.77 2.62
C TYR A 145 10.86 14.90 2.89
N ASN A 146 12.14 14.57 3.00
CA ASN A 146 13.21 15.53 3.30
C ASN A 146 13.49 16.52 2.16
N TYR A 147 13.05 16.24 0.94
CA TYR A 147 13.23 17.14 -0.20
C TYR A 147 12.20 18.29 -0.20
N HIS A 148 11.04 18.06 0.42
CA HIS A 148 9.93 19.00 0.44
C HIS A 148 9.62 19.57 1.83
N ASN A 149 10.27 19.06 2.88
CA ASN A 149 10.11 19.52 4.25
C ASN A 149 11.49 19.78 4.86
N GLU A 150 11.74 21.02 5.31
CA GLU A 150 12.98 21.40 6.02
C GLU A 150 13.03 20.84 7.46
N MET A 151 11.88 20.42 7.99
CA MET A 151 11.77 19.86 9.34
C MET A 151 12.05 18.36 9.34
N PRO A 152 12.96 17.86 10.20
CA PRO A 152 13.27 16.44 10.30
C PRO A 152 12.03 15.65 10.73
N TYR A 153 11.85 14.45 10.16
CA TYR A 153 10.77 13.54 10.52
C TYR A 153 10.88 13.16 12.01
N LEU A 154 9.90 13.56 12.82
CA LEU A 154 9.75 13.03 14.18
C LEU A 154 8.80 11.83 14.15
N PRO A 155 9.28 10.61 14.42
CA PRO A 155 8.41 9.46 14.56
C PRO A 155 7.55 9.63 15.83
N SER A 156 6.23 9.72 15.67
CA SER A 156 5.28 9.55 16.76
C SER A 156 5.21 8.04 17.06
N GLY A 157 5.92 7.60 18.10
CA GLY A 157 5.84 6.25 18.67
C GLY A 157 5.08 6.28 19.98
#